data_AF-A0A6V8KPV3-F1
#
_entry.id   AF-A0A6V8KPV3-F1
#
_cell.length_a   1.000
_cell.length_b   1.000
_cell.length_c   1.000
_cell.angle_alpha   90.00
_cell.angle_beta   90.00
_cell.angle_gamma   90.00
#
_symmetry.space_group_name_H-M   'P 1'
#
loop_
_entity.id
_entity.type
_entity.pdbx_description
1 polymer ?
#
loop_
_entity_poly.entity_id
_entity_poly.type
_entity_poly.pdbx_seq_one_letter_code
_entity_poly.pdbx_strand_id
1 'polypeptide(L)'
;MTSPVGLHRVLAPAGVLPQAAERLDARPEVGADEVRIAVERLNLDAASFRQLWEKHGGDGDAVRAEVLEIVERRGKMHNPVTGSGGMLIGTVDEVGPDSPLGLRRGDRVATLVSLTLTPLRITGTAWDGRGEQVPCAGHAILFARSVAAVLPDDLDPRLSLAVLDVCGAPALTARVVRPGAAVAVLGAAGKSGSLSLAAAREAGAGRLVGWCATRGRRRCWAVRGWRTRWWSRTRGTRWRWPRRWVCRWT
;
A
#
# COMPACT_ATOMS: atom_id res chain seq x y z
N MET A 1 26.13 15.09 8.14
CA MET A 1 25.04 15.76 7.39
C MET A 1 24.04 14.70 6.97
N THR A 2 22.77 14.88 7.28
CA THR A 2 21.71 13.99 6.81
C THR A 2 21.27 14.39 5.40
N SER A 3 20.81 13.41 4.63
CA SER A 3 20.22 13.61 3.31
C SER A 3 18.70 13.59 3.43
N PRO A 4 17.97 14.55 2.83
CA PRO A 4 16.51 14.59 2.90
C PRO A 4 15.80 13.35 2.34
N VAL A 5 16.53 12.56 1.55
CA VAL A 5 16.07 11.32 0.91
C VAL A 5 16.79 10.07 1.42
N GLY A 6 17.58 10.19 2.50
CA GLY A 6 18.15 9.05 3.21
C GLY A 6 19.46 8.47 2.66
N LEU A 7 20.20 9.18 1.79
CA LEU A 7 21.48 8.68 1.25
C LEU A 7 22.49 8.30 2.34
N HIS A 8 22.49 8.99 3.47
CA HIS A 8 23.40 8.73 4.60
C HIS A 8 23.13 7.39 5.29
N ARG A 9 21.98 6.75 5.03
CA ARG A 9 21.62 5.43 5.56
C ARG A 9 21.86 4.31 4.57
N VAL A 10 22.40 4.58 3.39
CA VAL A 10 22.68 3.55 2.38
C VAL A 10 24.01 2.89 2.69
N LEU A 11 23.99 1.60 2.99
CA LEU A 11 25.19 0.82 3.28
C LEU A 11 25.77 0.14 2.03
N ALA A 12 24.92 -0.41 1.17
CA ALA A 12 25.37 -1.05 -0.07
C ALA A 12 24.25 -1.13 -1.13
N PRO A 13 24.57 -0.93 -2.43
CA PRO A 13 25.76 -0.22 -2.90
C PRO A 13 25.72 1.26 -2.49
N ALA A 14 26.88 1.89 -2.26
CA ALA A 14 26.93 3.32 -1.92
C ALA A 14 26.50 4.21 -3.10
N GLY A 15 25.90 5.36 -2.80
CA GLY A 15 25.55 6.39 -3.81
C GLY A 15 24.22 6.17 -4.55
N VAL A 16 23.54 5.05 -4.33
CA VAL A 16 22.16 4.84 -4.84
C VAL A 16 21.13 5.39 -3.86
N LEU A 17 19.91 5.64 -4.32
CA LEU A 17 18.79 5.98 -3.44
C LEU A 17 18.41 4.79 -2.54
N PRO A 18 17.85 5.03 -1.33
CA PRO A 18 17.52 3.95 -0.41
C PRO A 18 16.62 2.86 -0.98
N GLN A 19 15.74 3.20 -1.93
CA GLN A 19 14.91 2.23 -2.63
C GLN A 19 15.73 1.17 -3.40
N ALA A 20 16.75 1.63 -4.13
CA ALA A 20 17.62 0.78 -4.95
C ALA A 20 18.73 0.09 -4.13
N ALA A 21 19.00 0.57 -2.92
CA ALA A 21 20.01 -0.04 -2.05
C ALA A 21 19.68 -1.51 -1.75
N GLU A 22 20.70 -2.35 -1.70
CA GLU A 22 20.54 -3.71 -1.19
C GLU A 22 20.36 -3.71 0.32
N ARG A 23 21.11 -2.84 1.02
CA ARG A 23 21.18 -2.75 2.48
C ARG A 23 21.13 -1.31 2.97
N LEU A 24 20.31 -1.08 3.99
CA LEU A 24 20.18 0.18 4.73
C LEU A 24 20.66 0.04 6.18
N ASP A 25 21.09 1.17 6.73
CA ASP A 25 21.34 1.35 8.15
C ASP A 25 20.02 1.58 8.89
N ALA A 26 19.57 0.55 9.59
CA ALA A 26 18.34 0.54 10.38
C ALA A 26 18.57 0.84 11.86
N ARG A 27 19.71 1.41 12.27
CA ARG A 27 19.93 1.76 13.69
C ARG A 27 18.93 2.83 14.18
N PRO A 28 18.54 2.81 15.47
CA PRO A 28 17.41 3.60 15.96
C PRO A 28 17.73 5.08 16.18
N GLU A 29 18.99 5.50 16.22
CA GLU A 29 19.35 6.89 16.50
C GLU A 29 18.75 7.82 15.43
N VAL A 30 18.16 8.95 15.85
CA VAL A 30 17.46 9.86 14.94
C VAL A 30 18.39 11.01 14.54
N GLY A 31 18.52 11.26 13.24
CA GLY A 31 19.20 12.42 12.68
C GLY A 31 18.37 13.70 12.78
N ALA A 32 18.97 14.84 12.42
CA ALA A 32 18.34 16.14 12.59
C ALA A 32 16.98 16.28 11.88
N ASP A 33 16.84 15.72 10.69
CA ASP A 33 15.65 15.82 9.83
C ASP A 33 14.86 14.49 9.71
N GLU A 34 15.13 13.53 10.61
CA GLU A 34 14.50 12.22 10.61
C GLU A 34 13.40 12.09 11.66
N VAL A 35 12.54 11.08 11.50
CA VAL A 35 11.52 10.71 12.49
C VAL A 35 11.57 9.21 12.73
N ARG A 36 11.64 8.79 13.99
CA ARG A 36 11.52 7.38 14.39
C ARG A 36 10.07 7.06 14.69
N ILE A 37 9.58 5.98 14.08
CA ILE A 37 8.26 5.41 14.31
C ILE A 37 8.44 4.11 15.09
N ALA A 38 7.77 3.99 16.24
CA ALA A 38 7.53 2.71 16.89
C ALA A 38 6.50 1.93 16.07
N VAL A 39 6.92 0.83 15.46
CA VAL A 39 6.08 0.06 14.53
C VAL A 39 5.05 -0.75 15.31
N GLU A 40 3.80 -0.72 14.85
CA GLU A 40 2.71 -1.58 15.35
C GLU A 40 2.37 -2.68 14.34
N ARG A 41 2.41 -2.33 13.04
CA ARG A 41 1.98 -3.23 11.96
C ARG A 41 2.63 -2.85 10.64
N LEU A 42 3.05 -3.86 9.89
CA LEU A 42 3.37 -3.73 8.47
C LEU A 42 2.21 -4.26 7.64
N ASN A 43 2.01 -3.70 6.46
CA ASN A 43 1.19 -4.28 5.41
C ASN A 43 2.10 -4.57 4.22
N LEU A 44 2.39 -5.86 4.01
CA LEU A 44 3.08 -6.32 2.82
C LEU A 44 2.21 -6.04 1.60
N ASP A 45 2.81 -5.57 0.51
CA ASP A 45 2.05 -5.41 -0.72
C ASP A 45 1.56 -6.77 -1.24
N ALA A 46 0.40 -6.76 -1.90
CA ALA A 46 -0.27 -7.98 -2.33
C ALA A 46 0.57 -8.84 -3.29
N ALA A 47 1.42 -8.21 -4.11
CA ALA A 47 2.29 -8.94 -5.04
C ALA A 47 3.40 -9.67 -4.28
N SER A 48 4.06 -9.00 -3.33
CA SER A 48 5.09 -9.59 -2.46
C SER A 48 4.53 -10.74 -1.65
N PHE A 49 3.40 -10.54 -0.96
CA PHE A 49 2.83 -11.58 -0.11
C PHE A 49 2.43 -12.81 -0.94
N ARG A 50 1.73 -12.60 -2.06
CA ARG A 50 1.32 -13.70 -2.95
C ARG A 50 2.53 -14.49 -3.46
N GLN A 51 3.58 -13.80 -3.89
CA GLN A 51 4.78 -14.44 -4.40
C GLN A 51 5.47 -15.28 -3.32
N LEU A 52 5.62 -14.75 -2.10
CA LEU A 52 6.20 -15.49 -0.98
C LEU A 52 5.35 -16.71 -0.58
N TRP A 53 4.03 -16.53 -0.55
CA TRP A 53 3.08 -17.59 -0.25
C TRP A 53 3.17 -18.74 -1.27
N GLU A 54 3.18 -18.42 -2.57
CA GLU A 54 3.31 -19.40 -3.64
C GLU A 54 4.70 -20.08 -3.61
N LYS A 55 5.77 -19.32 -3.36
CA LYS A 55 7.15 -19.84 -3.24
C LYS A 55 7.26 -20.91 -2.16
N HIS A 56 6.59 -20.72 -1.03
CA HIS A 56 6.62 -21.63 0.12
C HIS A 56 5.45 -22.61 0.16
N GLY A 57 4.70 -22.78 -0.94
CA GLY A 57 3.61 -23.74 -1.00
C GLY A 57 2.49 -23.49 0.01
N GLY A 58 2.34 -22.25 0.48
CA GLY A 58 1.38 -21.85 1.50
C GLY A 58 1.80 -22.15 2.95
N ASP A 59 3.08 -22.36 3.20
CA ASP A 59 3.62 -22.45 4.56
C ASP A 59 3.82 -21.05 5.16
N GLY A 60 2.96 -20.68 6.11
CA GLY A 60 3.03 -19.40 6.81
C GLY A 60 4.28 -19.24 7.69
N ASP A 61 4.80 -20.32 8.28
CA ASP A 61 5.99 -20.24 9.10
C ASP A 61 7.23 -19.94 8.24
N ALA A 62 7.31 -20.56 7.07
CA ALA A 62 8.37 -20.28 6.09
C ALA A 62 8.25 -18.86 5.50
N VAL A 63 7.04 -18.38 5.20
CA VAL A 63 6.79 -17.00 4.76
C VAL A 63 7.25 -16.00 5.83
N ARG A 64 6.87 -16.22 7.10
CA ARG A 64 7.31 -15.38 8.22
C ARG A 64 8.82 -15.36 8.34
N ALA A 65 9.46 -16.52 8.32
CA ALA A 65 10.91 -16.64 8.44
C ALA A 65 11.62 -15.85 7.33
N GLU A 66 11.20 -15.99 6.07
CA GLU A 66 11.81 -15.26 4.96
C GLU A 66 11.61 -13.74 5.07
N VAL A 67 10.43 -13.26 5.46
CA VAL A 67 10.20 -11.82 5.65
C VAL A 67 11.12 -11.25 6.73
N LEU A 68 11.24 -11.93 7.87
CA LEU A 68 12.13 -11.51 8.95
C LEU A 68 13.60 -11.52 8.52
N GLU A 69 14.02 -12.54 7.76
CA GLU A 69 15.36 -12.62 7.19
C GLU A 69 15.64 -11.48 6.21
N ILE A 70 14.68 -11.17 5.32
CA ILE A 70 14.78 -10.04 4.39
C ILE A 70 14.99 -8.73 5.15
N VAL A 71 14.17 -8.49 6.17
CA VAL A 71 14.26 -7.26 6.99
C VAL A 71 15.59 -7.19 7.72
N GLU A 72 16.03 -8.26 8.37
CA GLU A 72 17.29 -8.27 9.13
C GLU A 72 18.50 -8.06 8.21
N ARG A 73 18.55 -8.78 7.08
CA ARG A 73 19.67 -8.70 6.15
C ARG A 73 19.76 -7.35 5.44
N ARG A 74 18.61 -6.78 5.06
CA ARG A 74 18.56 -5.56 4.24
C ARG A 74 18.37 -4.29 5.06
N GLY A 75 17.96 -4.38 6.33
CA GLY A 75 17.55 -3.22 7.13
C GLY A 75 16.28 -2.55 6.60
N LYS A 76 15.48 -3.28 5.82
CA LYS A 76 14.24 -2.81 5.16
C LYS A 76 13.43 -3.99 4.64
N MET A 77 12.12 -3.84 4.47
CA MET A 77 11.32 -4.84 3.76
C MET A 77 11.33 -4.56 2.25
N HIS A 78 12.07 -5.39 1.52
CA HIS A 78 12.15 -5.35 0.06
C HIS A 78 12.18 -6.77 -0.48
N ASN A 79 11.09 -7.19 -1.12
CA ASN A 79 11.05 -8.46 -1.82
C ASN A 79 11.84 -8.34 -3.14
N PRO A 80 12.95 -9.08 -3.30
CA PRO A 80 13.82 -8.97 -4.46
C PRO A 80 13.19 -9.51 -5.76
N VAL A 81 12.14 -10.33 -5.67
CA VAL A 81 11.47 -10.91 -6.85
C VAL A 81 10.49 -9.92 -7.46
N THR A 82 9.72 -9.23 -6.62
CA THR A 82 8.66 -8.30 -7.06
C THR A 82 9.14 -6.84 -7.12
N GLY A 83 10.23 -6.50 -6.42
CA GLY A 83 10.70 -5.12 -6.28
C GLY A 83 9.85 -4.26 -5.34
N SER A 84 8.95 -4.89 -4.58
CA SER A 84 7.98 -4.22 -3.71
C SER A 84 8.23 -4.52 -2.22
N GLY A 85 7.50 -3.83 -1.33
CA GLY A 85 7.69 -3.94 0.11
C GLY A 85 6.39 -3.77 0.88
N GLY A 86 5.70 -2.65 0.68
CA GLY A 86 4.44 -2.33 1.36
C GLY A 86 4.56 -1.08 2.24
N MET A 87 3.73 -0.98 3.27
CA MET A 87 3.57 0.21 4.12
C MET A 87 3.54 -0.16 5.61
N LEU A 88 3.57 0.83 6.52
CA LEU A 88 3.44 0.57 7.96
C LEU A 88 2.46 1.51 8.66
N ILE A 89 1.95 1.03 9.80
CA ILE A 89 1.33 1.83 10.86
C ILE A 89 2.21 1.76 12.10
N GLY A 90 2.33 2.89 12.77
CA GLY A 90 2.96 2.98 14.07
C GLY A 90 2.68 4.30 14.76
N THR A 91 3.38 4.52 15.85
CA THR A 91 3.31 5.75 16.62
C THR A 91 4.65 6.47 16.54
N VAL A 92 4.64 7.79 16.38
CA VAL A 92 5.86 8.61 16.37
C VAL A 92 6.51 8.55 17.74
N ASP A 93 7.72 8.01 17.79
CA ASP A 93 8.49 7.83 19.03
C ASP A 93 9.43 9.02 19.28
N GLU A 94 10.15 9.46 18.24
CA GLU A 94 11.12 10.56 18.31
C GLU A 94 11.16 11.35 17.00
N VAL A 95 11.30 12.67 17.11
CA VAL A 95 11.33 13.61 15.97
C VAL A 95 12.63 14.40 16.05
N GLY A 96 13.40 14.39 14.98
CA GLY A 96 14.61 15.22 14.86
C GLY A 96 14.26 16.72 14.89
N PRO A 97 15.13 17.56 15.45
CA PRO A 97 14.87 18.99 15.67
C PRO A 97 14.53 19.78 14.40
N ASP A 98 15.03 19.35 13.24
CA ASP A 98 14.87 20.01 11.95
C ASP A 98 13.88 19.26 11.03
N SER A 99 13.12 18.29 11.56
CA SER A 99 12.20 17.50 10.75
C SER A 99 11.09 18.36 10.13
N PRO A 100 10.93 18.35 8.79
CA PRO A 100 9.89 19.13 8.12
C PRO A 100 8.55 18.40 8.04
N LEU A 101 8.43 17.20 8.61
CA LEU A 101 7.25 16.34 8.40
C LEU A 101 6.00 16.80 9.16
N GLY A 102 6.14 17.76 10.08
CA GLY A 102 5.02 18.27 10.89
C GLY A 102 4.44 17.24 11.88
N LEU A 103 5.12 16.11 12.06
CA LEU A 103 4.76 15.04 12.99
C LEU A 103 5.22 15.37 14.40
N ARG A 104 4.47 14.89 15.40
CA ARG A 104 4.75 15.06 16.82
C ARG A 104 4.85 13.71 17.50
N ARG A 105 5.67 13.63 18.55
CA ARG A 105 5.74 12.44 19.40
C ARG A 105 4.33 12.07 19.91
N GLY A 106 3.98 10.80 19.81
CA GLY A 106 2.66 10.28 20.15
C GLY A 106 1.65 10.28 19.01
N ASP A 107 1.93 10.96 17.88
CA ASP A 107 1.05 10.87 16.71
C ASP A 107 1.02 9.45 16.19
N ARG A 108 -0.19 8.92 16.02
CA ARG A 108 -0.39 7.65 15.34
C ARG A 108 -0.41 7.90 13.85
N VAL A 109 0.43 7.20 13.09
CA VAL A 109 0.63 7.47 11.67
C VAL A 109 0.55 6.21 10.82
N ALA A 110 0.14 6.41 9.57
CA ALA A 110 0.35 5.46 8.48
C ALA A 110 1.34 6.06 7.47
N THR A 111 2.34 5.30 7.06
CA THR A 111 3.25 5.77 6.02
C THR A 111 2.56 5.73 4.66
N LEU A 112 2.89 6.72 3.83
CA LEU A 112 2.59 6.80 2.40
C LEU A 112 3.86 6.71 1.55
N VAL A 113 4.92 6.15 2.14
CA VAL A 113 6.16 5.72 1.49
C VAL A 113 6.41 4.24 1.68
N SER A 114 7.02 3.64 0.67
CA SER A 114 7.29 2.20 0.60
C SER A 114 8.30 1.74 1.64
N LEU A 115 8.09 0.54 2.19
CA LEU A 115 9.09 -0.16 3.01
C LEU A 115 10.39 -0.45 2.26
N THR A 116 10.38 -0.41 0.93
CA THR A 116 11.59 -0.63 0.11
C THR A 116 12.64 0.47 0.23
N LEU A 117 12.30 1.64 0.80
CA LEU A 117 13.24 2.74 1.06
C LEU A 117 13.31 3.12 2.53
N THR A 118 12.49 2.49 3.38
CA THR A 118 12.32 2.85 4.79
C THR A 118 13.23 1.96 5.64
N PRO A 119 14.25 2.51 6.33
CA PRO A 119 15.02 1.74 7.31
C PRO A 119 14.09 1.16 8.36
N LEU A 120 14.18 -0.15 8.58
CA LEU A 120 13.25 -0.93 9.39
C LEU A 120 14.00 -2.00 10.18
N ARG A 121 13.66 -2.11 11.46
CA ARG A 121 14.06 -3.21 12.34
C ARG A 121 12.83 -3.79 12.99
N ILE A 122 12.72 -5.12 13.01
CA ILE A 122 11.69 -5.84 13.76
C ILE A 122 12.37 -6.49 14.96
N THR A 123 11.80 -6.30 16.15
CA THR A 123 12.28 -6.89 17.41
C THR A 123 11.38 -8.03 17.90
N GLY A 124 10.13 -8.09 17.44
CA GLY A 124 9.22 -9.18 17.76
C GLY A 124 7.97 -9.17 16.89
N THR A 125 7.37 -10.34 16.68
CA THR A 125 6.11 -10.47 15.95
C THR A 125 5.34 -11.70 16.40
N ALA A 126 4.02 -11.59 16.44
CA ALA A 126 3.09 -12.72 16.65
C ALA A 126 2.42 -13.14 15.33
N TRP A 127 2.96 -12.71 14.19
CA TRP A 127 2.40 -12.99 12.87
C TRP A 127 2.49 -14.49 12.53
N ASP A 128 1.47 -15.03 11.89
CA ASP A 128 1.39 -16.44 11.49
C ASP A 128 1.81 -16.67 10.02
N GLY A 129 2.16 -15.61 9.30
CA GLY A 129 2.56 -15.69 7.89
C GLY A 129 1.41 -15.90 6.91
N ARG A 130 0.14 -15.86 7.34
CA ARG A 130 -1.03 -16.22 6.52
C ARG A 130 -1.78 -15.04 5.91
N GLY A 131 -1.27 -13.83 6.09
CA GLY A 131 -1.84 -12.64 5.46
C GLY A 131 -0.87 -11.48 5.39
N GLU A 132 -1.20 -10.48 4.56
CA GLU A 132 -0.41 -9.28 4.29
C GLU A 132 -0.11 -8.43 5.53
N GLN A 133 -0.93 -8.57 6.59
CA GLN A 133 -0.88 -7.74 7.79
C GLN A 133 0.00 -8.37 8.87
N VAL A 134 1.18 -7.79 9.09
CA VAL A 134 2.22 -8.27 10.00
C VAL A 134 2.17 -7.47 11.31
N PRO A 135 1.48 -7.93 12.37
CA PRO A 135 1.60 -7.31 13.69
C PRO A 135 3.03 -7.49 14.21
N CYS A 136 3.74 -6.41 14.50
CA CYS A 136 5.12 -6.51 14.96
C CYS A 136 5.49 -5.33 15.86
N ALA A 137 6.53 -5.55 16.67
CA ALA A 137 7.23 -4.53 17.42
C ALA A 137 8.59 -4.27 16.76
N GLY A 138 9.05 -3.03 16.84
CA GLY A 138 10.29 -2.58 16.23
C GLY A 138 10.26 -1.09 15.95
N HIS A 139 11.13 -0.64 15.06
CA HIS A 139 11.20 0.75 14.67
C HIS A 139 11.46 0.93 13.19
N ALA A 140 11.01 2.07 12.67
CA ALA A 140 11.27 2.53 11.32
C ALA A 140 11.71 3.99 11.31
N ILE A 141 12.49 4.39 10.32
CA ILE A 141 12.99 5.76 10.17
C ILE A 141 12.36 6.42 8.93
N LEU A 142 11.74 7.58 9.11
CA LEU A 142 11.28 8.44 8.03
C LEU A 142 12.30 9.55 7.78
N PHE A 143 12.49 9.89 6.50
CA PHE A 143 13.36 10.99 6.07
C PHE A 143 12.54 12.26 5.84
N ALA A 144 13.22 13.39 5.69
CA ALA A 144 12.60 14.70 5.47
C ALA A 144 11.64 14.79 4.26
N ARG A 145 11.78 13.88 3.27
CA ARG A 145 10.89 13.78 2.10
C ARG A 145 9.92 12.59 2.17
N SER A 146 9.86 11.88 3.29
CA SER A 146 8.85 10.86 3.52
C SER A 146 7.46 11.49 3.62
N VAL A 147 6.45 10.70 3.28
CA VAL A 147 5.04 11.09 3.41
C VAL A 147 4.40 10.14 4.41
N ALA A 148 3.71 10.70 5.40
CA ALA A 148 2.92 9.97 6.38
C ALA A 148 1.64 10.75 6.69
N ALA A 149 0.57 10.03 7.02
CA ALA A 149 -0.70 10.60 7.43
C ALA A 149 -0.93 10.30 8.91
N VAL A 150 -1.29 11.32 9.69
CA VAL A 150 -1.79 11.14 11.05
C VAL A 150 -3.16 10.46 10.96
N LEU A 151 -3.32 9.37 11.70
CA LEU A 151 -4.55 8.61 11.74
C LEU A 151 -5.51 9.21 12.78
N PRO A 152 -6.77 9.48 12.42
CA PRO A 152 -7.82 9.82 13.37
C PRO A 152 -8.03 8.72 14.41
N ASP A 153 -8.36 9.10 15.64
CA ASP A 153 -8.59 8.18 16.76
C ASP A 153 -9.85 7.31 16.58
N ASP A 154 -10.78 7.71 15.72
CA ASP A 154 -12.07 7.06 15.48
C ASP A 154 -12.04 6.02 14.34
N LEU A 155 -10.89 5.80 13.70
CA LEU A 155 -10.75 4.85 12.59
C LEU A 155 -10.08 3.53 13.00
N ASP A 156 -10.64 2.42 12.53
CA ASP A 156 -10.01 1.11 12.69
C ASP A 156 -8.64 1.07 11.97
N PRO A 157 -7.56 0.61 12.62
CA PRO A 157 -6.23 0.61 12.03
C PRO A 157 -6.08 -0.31 10.82
N ARG A 158 -6.78 -1.46 10.82
CA ARG A 158 -6.73 -2.41 9.70
C ARG A 158 -7.43 -1.83 8.49
N LEU A 159 -8.56 -1.15 8.69
CA LEU A 159 -9.25 -0.41 7.64
C LEU A 159 -8.38 0.73 7.10
N SER A 160 -7.80 1.54 7.98
CA SER A 160 -6.94 2.67 7.61
C SER A 160 -5.79 2.20 6.73
N LEU A 161 -5.09 1.13 7.13
CA LEU A 161 -3.99 0.58 6.35
C LEU A 161 -4.45 0.05 5.00
N ALA A 162 -5.57 -0.66 4.95
CA ALA A 162 -6.10 -1.21 3.71
C ALA A 162 -6.53 -0.13 2.70
N VAL A 163 -6.96 1.04 3.17
CA VAL A 163 -7.31 2.19 2.32
C VAL A 163 -6.07 2.96 1.89
N LEU A 164 -5.15 3.23 2.81
CA LEU A 164 -3.95 4.03 2.55
C LEU A 164 -2.93 3.30 1.67
N ASP A 165 -2.85 1.97 1.75
CA ASP A 165 -2.03 1.15 0.85
C ASP A 165 -2.36 1.36 -0.64
N VAL A 166 -3.61 1.75 -0.94
CA VAL A 166 -4.09 1.95 -2.31
C VAL A 166 -4.50 3.39 -2.60
N CYS A 167 -4.25 4.34 -1.69
CA CYS A 167 -4.80 5.71 -1.79
C CYS A 167 -4.28 6.50 -3.01
N GLY A 168 -3.15 6.08 -3.60
CA GLY A 168 -2.67 6.65 -4.85
C GLY A 168 -3.65 6.50 -6.00
N ALA A 169 -4.42 5.40 -6.05
CA ALA A 169 -5.39 5.14 -7.10
C ALA A 169 -6.57 6.15 -7.11
N PRO A 170 -7.32 6.38 -6.01
CA PRO A 170 -8.35 7.40 -5.97
C PRO A 170 -7.77 8.81 -6.11
N ALA A 171 -6.61 9.11 -5.52
CA ALA A 171 -5.98 10.43 -5.62
C ALA A 171 -5.63 10.79 -7.08
N LEU A 172 -5.01 9.87 -7.82
CA LEU A 172 -4.75 10.06 -9.24
C LEU A 172 -6.05 10.18 -10.03
N THR A 173 -7.06 9.36 -9.70
CA THR A 173 -8.37 9.40 -10.37
C THR A 173 -9.02 10.78 -10.23
N ALA A 174 -9.06 11.33 -9.03
CA ALA A 174 -9.60 12.67 -8.77
C ALA A 174 -8.86 13.76 -9.56
N ARG A 175 -7.55 13.61 -9.76
CA ARG A 175 -6.72 14.57 -10.52
C ARG A 175 -6.95 14.51 -12.03
N VAL A 176 -7.22 13.34 -12.60
CA VAL A 176 -7.29 13.14 -14.06
C VAL A 176 -8.71 13.17 -14.62
N VAL A 177 -9.72 12.87 -13.79
CA VAL A 177 -11.12 12.87 -14.22
C VAL A 177 -11.62 14.29 -14.37
N ARG A 178 -12.28 14.55 -15.52
CA ARG A 178 -12.95 15.82 -15.80
C ARG A 178 -14.47 15.66 -15.61
N PRO A 179 -15.17 16.72 -15.16
CA PRO A 179 -16.63 16.71 -15.11
C PRO A 179 -17.25 16.30 -16.45
N GLY A 180 -18.26 15.42 -16.41
CA GLY A 180 -18.95 14.88 -17.59
C GLY A 180 -18.22 13.74 -18.30
N ALA A 181 -16.98 13.39 -17.93
CA ALA A 181 -16.22 12.33 -18.58
C ALA A 181 -16.87 10.95 -18.39
N ALA A 182 -16.69 10.07 -19.38
CA ALA A 182 -16.98 8.64 -19.24
C ALA A 182 -15.71 7.92 -18.75
N VAL A 183 -15.80 7.26 -17.60
CA VAL A 183 -14.68 6.59 -16.93
C VAL A 183 -14.95 5.09 -16.86
N ALA A 184 -13.97 4.28 -17.27
CA ALA A 184 -14.01 2.83 -17.13
C ALA A 184 -12.87 2.36 -16.22
N VAL A 185 -13.20 1.62 -15.16
CA VAL A 185 -12.24 1.08 -14.19
C VAL A 185 -12.20 -0.44 -14.29
N LEU A 186 -11.03 -0.99 -14.58
CA LEU A 186 -10.77 -2.43 -14.60
C LEU A 186 -10.37 -2.90 -13.20
N GLY A 187 -10.89 -4.05 -12.76
CA GLY A 187 -10.69 -4.52 -11.38
C GLY A 187 -11.55 -3.78 -10.36
N ALA A 188 -12.73 -3.31 -10.76
CA ALA A 188 -13.62 -2.47 -9.97
C ALA A 188 -14.08 -3.06 -8.62
N ALA A 189 -13.99 -4.37 -8.44
CA ALA A 189 -14.30 -5.05 -7.18
C ALA A 189 -13.14 -5.06 -6.16
N GLY A 190 -11.93 -4.67 -6.57
CA GLY A 190 -10.77 -4.60 -5.68
C GLY A 190 -10.73 -3.31 -4.87
N LYS A 191 -9.81 -3.24 -3.89
CA LYS A 191 -9.58 -2.08 -3.02
C LYS A 191 -9.35 -0.80 -3.85
N SER A 192 -8.34 -0.81 -4.71
CA SER A 192 -8.00 0.34 -5.58
C SER A 192 -9.14 0.68 -6.55
N GLY A 193 -9.74 -0.33 -7.19
CA GLY A 193 -10.78 -0.12 -8.21
C GLY A 193 -12.06 0.48 -7.66
N SER A 194 -12.51 0.01 -6.49
CA SER A 194 -13.70 0.54 -5.82
C SER A 194 -13.49 1.99 -5.36
N LEU A 195 -12.32 2.31 -4.82
CA LEU A 195 -11.96 3.68 -4.43
C LEU A 195 -11.81 4.61 -5.63
N SER A 196 -11.18 4.17 -6.72
CA SER A 196 -11.10 4.94 -7.97
C SER A 196 -12.48 5.28 -8.52
N LEU A 197 -13.43 4.34 -8.46
CA LEU A 197 -14.80 4.60 -8.91
C LEU A 197 -15.53 5.63 -8.04
N ALA A 198 -15.31 5.59 -6.72
CA ALA A 198 -15.83 6.61 -5.81
C ALA A 198 -15.23 7.98 -6.13
N ALA A 199 -13.90 8.08 -6.26
CA ALA A 199 -13.20 9.32 -6.59
C ALA A 199 -13.61 9.89 -7.96
N ALA A 200 -13.80 9.03 -8.97
CA ALA A 200 -14.27 9.46 -10.29
C ALA A 200 -15.69 10.06 -10.24
N ARG A 201 -16.56 9.54 -9.36
CA ARG A 201 -17.89 10.10 -9.13
C ARG A 201 -17.81 11.48 -8.49
N GLU A 202 -16.99 11.62 -7.45
CA GLU A 202 -16.77 12.90 -6.76
C GLU A 202 -16.17 13.96 -7.69
N ALA A 203 -15.28 13.55 -8.60
CA ALA A 203 -14.74 14.40 -9.66
C ALA A 203 -15.74 14.76 -10.77
N GLY A 204 -16.99 14.30 -10.68
CA GLY A 204 -18.07 14.68 -11.59
C GLY A 204 -18.15 13.85 -12.88
N ALA A 205 -17.62 12.62 -12.91
CA ALA A 205 -17.76 11.75 -14.08
C ALA A 205 -19.25 11.58 -14.49
N GLY A 206 -19.56 11.85 -15.76
CA GLY A 206 -20.91 11.73 -16.29
C GLY A 206 -21.34 10.28 -16.51
N ARG A 207 -20.38 9.36 -16.63
CA ARG A 207 -20.65 7.92 -16.76
C ARG A 207 -19.53 7.08 -16.16
N LEU A 208 -19.90 6.09 -15.36
CA LEU A 208 -18.97 5.16 -14.72
C LEU A 208 -19.24 3.72 -15.17
N VAL A 209 -18.17 3.00 -15.53
CA VAL A 209 -18.22 1.58 -15.88
C VAL A 209 -17.16 0.84 -15.07
N GLY A 210 -17.58 -0.11 -14.24
CA GLY A 210 -16.68 -1.02 -13.55
C GLY A 210 -16.61 -2.36 -14.26
N TRP A 211 -15.40 -2.86 -14.53
CA TRP A 211 -15.18 -4.22 -15.00
C TRP A 211 -14.53 -5.07 -13.91
N CYS A 212 -15.07 -6.26 -13.69
CA CYS A 212 -14.57 -7.21 -12.69
C CYS A 212 -14.30 -8.56 -13.34
N ALA A 213 -13.10 -9.09 -13.14
CA ALA A 213 -12.76 -10.45 -13.52
C ALA A 213 -13.29 -11.41 -12.45
N THR A 214 -14.48 -11.98 -12.62
CA THR A 214 -14.91 -13.13 -11.82
C THR A 214 -15.56 -14.19 -12.69
N ARG A 215 -14.98 -15.40 -12.67
CA ARG A 215 -15.64 -16.64 -13.13
C ARG A 215 -16.53 -17.28 -12.04
N GLY A 216 -16.59 -16.71 -10.84
CA GLY A 216 -17.42 -17.19 -9.72
C GLY A 216 -18.53 -16.21 -9.38
N ARG A 217 -19.76 -16.72 -9.27
CA ARG A 217 -20.97 -15.97 -8.91
C ARG A 217 -20.81 -15.20 -7.58
N ARG A 218 -21.31 -13.95 -7.56
CA ARG A 218 -21.86 -13.22 -6.38
C ARG A 218 -20.93 -12.60 -5.33
N ARG A 219 -19.90 -11.82 -5.68
CA ARG A 219 -19.37 -10.77 -4.76
C ARG A 219 -18.83 -9.55 -5.52
N CYS A 220 -19.72 -8.77 -6.14
CA CYS A 220 -19.44 -7.35 -6.40
C CYS A 220 -20.28 -6.56 -5.39
N TRP A 221 -19.62 -5.81 -4.52
CA TRP A 221 -20.30 -4.91 -3.59
C TRP A 221 -20.93 -3.77 -4.40
N ALA A 222 -22.25 -3.67 -4.36
CA ALA A 222 -22.95 -2.49 -4.83
C ALA A 222 -22.86 -1.45 -3.71
N VAL A 223 -22.04 -0.42 -3.90
CA VAL A 223 -22.17 0.82 -3.13
C VAL A 223 -23.58 1.36 -3.43
N ARG A 224 -24.33 1.78 -2.40
CA ARG A 224 -25.72 2.24 -2.56
C ARG A 224 -25.81 3.27 -3.71
N GLY A 225 -26.71 2.99 -4.66
CA GLY A 225 -26.89 3.72 -5.91
C GLY A 225 -26.50 2.93 -7.17
N TRP A 226 -25.58 1.97 -7.08
CA TRP A 226 -25.06 1.28 -8.27
C TRP A 226 -26.08 0.33 -8.89
N ARG A 227 -26.66 0.68 -10.04
CA ARG A 227 -27.37 -0.29 -10.90
C ARG A 227 -26.34 -1.20 -11.59
N THR A 228 -26.04 -2.33 -10.99
CA THR A 228 -25.24 -3.41 -11.58
C THR A 228 -26.07 -4.18 -12.62
N ARG A 229 -25.73 -4.09 -13.92
CA ARG A 229 -26.19 -5.05 -14.92
C ARG A 229 -25.16 -6.16 -15.07
N TRP A 230 -25.59 -7.39 -14.79
CA TRP A 230 -24.76 -8.60 -14.85
C TRP A 230 -24.66 -9.11 -16.29
N TRP A 231 -23.45 -9.44 -16.72
CA TRP A 231 -23.22 -10.13 -18.00
C TRP A 231 -22.60 -11.50 -17.71
N SER A 232 -23.35 -12.57 -17.95
CA SER A 232 -22.84 -13.94 -17.91
C SER A 232 -22.53 -14.45 -19.31
N ARG A 233 -21.40 -15.13 -19.45
CA ARG A 233 -20.97 -15.78 -20.69
C ARG A 233 -21.80 -17.05 -20.92
N THR A 234 -22.70 -17.06 -21.90
CA THR A 234 -23.23 -18.30 -22.46
C THR A 234 -22.15 -18.97 -23.31
N ARG A 235 -22.00 -20.29 -23.18
CA ARG A 235 -20.92 -21.08 -23.80
C ARG A 235 -20.99 -20.97 -25.33
N GLY A 236 -19.85 -20.75 -25.97
CA GLY A 236 -19.65 -20.94 -27.41
C GLY A 236 -20.21 -19.83 -28.29
N THR A 237 -19.45 -18.75 -28.51
CA THR A 237 -19.49 -17.94 -29.75
C THR A 237 -18.33 -16.95 -29.76
N ARG A 238 -17.77 -16.73 -30.96
CA ARG A 238 -16.65 -15.80 -31.27
C ARG A 238 -16.87 -14.42 -30.65
N TRP A 239 -15.77 -13.73 -30.34
CA TRP A 239 -15.76 -12.31 -30.01
C TRP A 239 -16.43 -11.51 -31.14
N ARG A 240 -17.72 -11.23 -31.00
CA ARG A 240 -18.39 -10.16 -31.73
C ARG A 240 -18.51 -8.99 -30.77
N TRP A 241 -17.77 -7.93 -31.04
CA TRP A 241 -18.01 -6.62 -30.43
C TRP A 241 -19.34 -6.07 -30.99
N PRO A 242 -20.43 -5.97 -30.20
CA PRO A 242 -21.62 -5.29 -30.65
C PRO A 242 -21.41 -3.78 -30.42
N ARG A 243 -21.74 -3.00 -31.44
CA ARG A 243 -21.82 -1.54 -31.37
C ARG A 243 -22.82 -1.15 -30.26
N ARG A 244 -22.36 -0.38 -29.26
CA ARG A 244 -23.11 0.24 -28.14
C ARG A 244 -23.66 -0.71 -27.06
N TRP A 245 -23.05 -0.72 -25.86
CA TRP A 245 -23.76 -1.01 -24.61
C TRP A 245 -23.26 -0.13 -23.45
N VAL A 246 -24.23 0.43 -22.71
CA VAL A 246 -24.07 1.47 -21.70
C VAL A 246 -24.78 1.04 -20.42
N CYS A 247 -24.04 0.90 -19.31
CA CYS A 247 -24.68 1.04 -17.99
C CYS A 247 -25.01 2.53 -17.82
N ARG A 248 -26.29 2.86 -17.96
CA ARG A 248 -26.85 4.18 -17.63
C ARG A 248 -27.30 4.14 -16.16
N TRP A 249 -26.92 5.16 -15.43
CA TRP A 249 -27.56 5.52 -14.18
C TRP A 249 -28.81 6.36 -14.45
N THR A 250 -29.88 6.13 -13.67
CA THR A 250 -30.94 7.12 -13.41
C THR A 250 -30.51 7.96 -12.24
#